data_AF-A0A1B1S5I1-F1
#
_entry.id   AF-A0A1B1S5I1-F1
#
_cell.length_a   1.000
_cell.length_b   1.000
_cell.length_c   1.000
_cell.angle_alpha   90.00
_cell.angle_beta   90.00
_cell.angle_gamma   90.00
#
_symmetry.space_group_name_H-M   'P 1'
#
loop_
_entity.id
_entity.type
_entity.pdbx_description
1 polymer ?
#
loop_
_entity_poly.entity_id
_entity_poly.type
_entity_poly.pdbx_seq_one_letter_code
_entity_poly.pdbx_strand_id
1 'polypeptide(L)'
;MTVYVKATDGFIDVVNPEGLPKRVTQRAFDVIYKGRGYKLASDVEKENDYATFSEDELKKVKNDDLQAYLDKKEIEYPTESKKQDYIDAILGK
;
A
#
# COMPACT_ATOMS: atom_id res chain seq x y z
N MET A 1 -18.78 -3.75 39.99
CA MET A 1 -19.18 -4.38 38.71
C MET A 1 -18.09 -4.11 37.68
N THR A 2 -17.30 -5.13 37.35
CA THR A 2 -16.28 -5.06 36.30
C THR A 2 -16.97 -5.25 34.95
N VAL A 3 -17.04 -4.18 34.15
CA VAL A 3 -17.64 -4.21 32.82
C VAL A 3 -16.64 -4.85 31.87
N TYR A 4 -16.78 -6.15 31.62
CA TYR A 4 -16.08 -6.80 30.51
C TYR A 4 -16.71 -6.32 29.20
N VAL A 5 -16.12 -5.28 28.62
CA VAL A 5 -16.44 -4.89 27.24
C VAL A 5 -15.79 -5.93 26.35
N LYS A 6 -16.58 -6.92 25.91
CA LYS A 6 -16.17 -7.86 24.85
C LYS A 6 -15.98 -7.02 23.59
N ALA A 7 -14.77 -6.52 23.39
CA ALA A 7 -14.42 -5.77 22.20
C ALA A 7 -14.43 -6.76 21.03
N THR A 8 -15.56 -6.86 20.33
CA THR A 8 -15.62 -7.31 18.93
C THR A 8 -14.98 -6.24 18.04
N ASP A 9 -13.85 -5.69 18.47
CA ASP A 9 -13.10 -4.69 17.73
C ASP A 9 -12.10 -5.47 16.91
N GLY A 10 -12.37 -5.57 15.61
CA GLY A 10 -11.46 -6.21 14.68
C GLY A 10 -10.08 -5.58 14.82
N PHE A 11 -9.05 -6.41 14.93
CA PHE A 11 -7.69 -5.93 14.79
C PHE A 11 -7.47 -5.50 13.35
N ILE A 12 -6.88 -4.33 13.18
CA ILE A 12 -6.48 -3.76 11.90
C ILE A 12 -4.97 -3.57 11.89
N ASP A 13 -4.39 -3.67 10.71
CA ASP A 13 -2.98 -3.38 10.49
C ASP A 13 -2.83 -1.90 10.09
N VAL A 14 -1.98 -1.18 10.81
CA VAL A 14 -1.69 0.23 10.60
C VAL A 14 -0.18 0.40 10.42
N VAL A 15 0.25 1.39 9.66
CA VAL A 15 1.66 1.69 9.40
C VAL A 15 2.02 3.01 10.08
N ASN A 16 3.14 3.02 10.80
CA ASN A 16 3.67 4.24 11.42
C ASN A 16 4.26 5.17 10.33
N PRO A 17 4.55 6.45 10.64
CA PRO A 17 5.20 7.34 9.69
C PRO A 17 6.60 6.87 9.22
N GLU A 18 7.20 5.89 9.89
CA GLU A 18 8.48 5.27 9.51
C GLU A 18 8.31 4.06 8.57
N GLY A 19 7.08 3.70 8.19
CA GLY A 19 6.79 2.59 7.27
C GLY A 19 6.67 1.20 7.91
N LEU A 20 6.81 1.09 9.24
CA LEU A 20 6.66 -0.15 9.99
C LEU A 20 5.19 -0.48 10.28
N PRO A 21 4.73 -1.69 9.92
CA PRO A 21 3.38 -2.15 10.23
C PRO A 21 3.24 -2.48 11.72
N LYS A 22 2.05 -2.21 12.26
CA LYS A 22 1.67 -2.46 13.64
C LYS A 22 0.21 -2.87 13.69
N ARG A 23 -0.08 -3.96 14.40
CA ARG A 23 -1.44 -4.45 14.59
C ARG A 23 -2.07 -3.76 15.80
N VAL A 24 -3.20 -3.09 15.58
CA VAL A 24 -3.92 -2.32 16.61
C VAL A 24 -5.42 -2.59 16.50
N THR A 25 -6.21 -2.18 17.48
CA THR A 25 -7.67 -2.23 17.37
C THR A 25 -8.19 -1.00 16.61
N GLN A 26 -9.33 -1.14 15.93
CA GLN A 26 -9.95 -0.05 15.17
C GLN A 26 -10.22 1.19 16.05
N ARG A 27 -10.67 0.99 17.29
CA ARG A 27 -10.82 2.08 18.27
C ARG A 27 -9.51 2.73 18.63
N ALA A 28 -8.45 1.95 18.84
CA ALA A 28 -7.14 2.52 19.13
C ALA A 28 -6.62 3.33 17.95
N PHE A 29 -6.90 2.89 16.71
CA PHE A 29 -6.53 3.65 15.53
C PHE A 29 -7.21 5.01 15.48
N ASP A 30 -8.54 5.06 15.62
CA ASP A 30 -9.28 6.32 15.49
C ASP A 30 -8.96 7.31 16.63
N VAL A 31 -8.72 6.81 17.86
CA VAL A 31 -8.47 7.63 19.05
C VAL A 31 -7.00 8.05 19.18
N ILE A 32 -6.04 7.17 18.87
CA ILE A 32 -4.63 7.38 19.20
C ILE A 32 -3.77 7.48 17.94
N TYR A 33 -3.86 6.51 17.04
CA TYR A 33 -2.89 6.37 15.95
C TYR A 33 -3.16 7.33 14.78
N LYS A 34 -4.43 7.60 14.45
CA LYS A 34 -4.85 8.55 13.40
C LYS A 34 -4.33 9.96 13.65
N GLY A 35 -4.39 10.42 14.91
CA GLY A 35 -3.84 11.73 15.32
C GLY A 35 -2.30 11.77 15.39
N ARG A 36 -1.64 10.61 15.41
CA ARG A 36 -0.18 10.48 15.44
C ARG A 36 0.46 10.26 14.07
N GLY A 37 -0.33 10.37 12.99
CA GLY A 37 0.16 10.21 11.63
C GLY A 37 0.33 8.76 11.19
N TYR A 38 -0.25 7.80 11.90
CA TYR A 38 -0.33 6.42 11.42
C TYR A 38 -1.39 6.33 10.33
N LYS A 39 -1.10 5.54 9.29
CA LYS A 39 -2.01 5.23 8.19
C LYS A 39 -2.49 3.79 8.29
N LEU A 40 -3.60 3.43 7.65
CA LEU A 40 -3.96 2.02 7.52
C LEU A 40 -2.91 1.32 6.63
N ALA A 41 -2.50 0.10 6.98
CA ALA A 41 -1.57 -0.67 6.15
C ALA A 41 -2.13 -0.87 4.74
N SER A 42 -3.45 -1.07 4.63
CA SER A 42 -4.17 -1.15 3.36
C SER A 42 -4.13 0.16 2.53
N ASP A 43 -3.93 1.31 3.17
CA ASP A 43 -3.72 2.60 2.49
C ASP A 43 -2.27 2.75 2.03
N VAL A 44 -1.31 2.27 2.81
CA VAL A 44 0.12 2.32 2.49
C VAL A 44 0.52 1.34 1.39
N GLU A 45 -0.16 0.20 1.25
CA GLU A 45 0.06 -0.71 0.12
C GLU A 45 -0.24 -0.07 -1.25
N LYS A 46 -0.93 1.08 -1.30
CA LYS A 46 -1.11 1.87 -2.53
C LYS A 46 0.01 2.88 -2.78
N GLU A 47 0.97 3.07 -1.88
CA GLU A 47 2.17 3.90 -2.05
C GLU A 47 3.43 3.03 -2.26
N ASN A 48 3.30 1.82 -2.81
CA ASN A 48 4.47 1.14 -3.37
C ASN A 48 4.96 1.97 -4.56
N ASP A 49 5.98 2.80 -4.35
CA ASP A 49 6.69 3.49 -5.41
C ASP A 49 7.52 2.46 -6.18
N TYR A 50 6.85 1.76 -7.09
CA TYR A 50 7.47 0.81 -8.03
C TYR A 50 8.59 1.46 -8.84
N ALA A 51 8.62 2.79 -8.96
CA ALA A 51 9.75 3.55 -9.50
C ALA A 51 11.08 3.38 -8.72
N THR A 52 11.04 2.93 -7.47
CA THR A 52 12.25 2.65 -6.66
C THR A 52 12.71 1.20 -6.75
N PHE A 53 11.91 0.33 -7.37
CA PHE A 53 12.19 -1.09 -7.48
C PHE A 53 13.13 -1.35 -8.67
N SER A 54 13.99 -2.36 -8.53
CA SER A 54 14.79 -2.86 -9.66
C SER A 54 13.91 -3.59 -10.67
N GLU A 55 14.33 -3.65 -11.93
CA GLU A 55 13.61 -4.36 -13.01
C GLU A 55 13.28 -5.82 -12.63
N ASP A 56 14.19 -6.52 -11.95
CA ASP A 56 13.98 -7.89 -11.45
C ASP A 56 12.86 -8.00 -10.40
N GLU A 57 12.69 -6.98 -9.57
CA GLU A 57 11.62 -6.96 -8.58
C GLU A 57 10.29 -6.67 -9.27
N LEU A 58 10.28 -5.74 -10.22
CA LEU A 58 9.09 -5.42 -11.04
C LEU A 58 8.66 -6.61 -11.92
N LYS A 59 9.61 -7.45 -12.37
CA LYS A 59 9.31 -8.73 -13.05
C LYS A 59 8.59 -9.73 -12.16
N LYS A 60 8.68 -9.62 -10.83
CA LYS A 60 7.93 -10.47 -9.89
C LYS A 60 6.53 -9.92 -9.58
N VAL A 61 6.33 -8.61 -9.73
CA VAL A 61 5.02 -7.95 -9.55
C VAL A 61 4.05 -8.37 -10.65
N LYS A 62 2.75 -8.43 -10.38
CA LYS A 62 1.75 -8.80 -11.40
C LYS A 62 1.52 -7.65 -12.38
N ASN A 63 1.08 -7.96 -13.61
CA ASN A 63 0.75 -6.93 -14.59
C ASN A 63 -0.33 -5.97 -14.08
N ASP A 64 -1.37 -6.50 -13.41
CA ASP A 64 -2.44 -5.67 -12.83
C ASP A 64 -1.90 -4.62 -11.86
N ASP A 65 -0.94 -4.98 -11.01
CA ASP A 65 -0.33 -4.04 -10.05
C ASP A 65 0.53 -2.98 -10.75
N LEU A 66 1.27 -3.37 -11.80
CA LEU A 66 2.08 -2.44 -12.60
C LEU A 66 1.19 -1.47 -13.39
N GLN A 67 0.11 -1.96 -14.00
CA GLN A 67 -0.89 -1.14 -14.69
C GLN A 67 -1.58 -0.18 -13.71
N ALA A 68 -2.04 -0.67 -12.56
CA ALA A 68 -2.67 0.17 -11.54
C ALA A 68 -1.75 1.30 -11.06
N TYR A 69 -0.43 1.06 -10.99
CA TYR A 69 0.54 2.10 -10.67
C TYR A 69 0.70 3.12 -11.80
N LEU A 70 0.80 2.65 -13.05
CA LEU A 70 0.89 3.52 -14.22
C LEU A 70 -0.37 4.39 -14.39
N ASP A 71 -1.56 3.81 -14.26
CA ASP A 71 -2.85 4.52 -14.22
C ASP A 71 -2.86 5.57 -13.10
N LYS A 72 -2.39 5.22 -11.89
CA LYS A 72 -2.34 6.14 -10.76
C LYS A 72 -1.36 7.30 -10.98
N LYS A 73 -0.28 7.07 -11.74
CA LYS A 73 0.70 8.09 -12.13
C LYS A 73 0.28 8.84 -13.42
N GLU A 74 -0.87 8.51 -14.00
CA GLU A 74 -1.33 9.02 -15.30
C GLU A 74 -0.29 8.84 -16.42
N ILE A 75 0.47 7.74 -16.37
CA ILE A 75 1.46 7.40 -17.39
C ILE A 75 0.75 6.61 -18.49
N GLU A 76 0.70 7.17 -19.70
CA GLU A 76 0.19 6.47 -20.87
C GLU A 76 1.11 5.30 -21.25
N TYR A 77 0.51 4.13 -21.41
CA TYR A 77 1.18 2.94 -21.93
C TYR A 77 0.36 2.35 -23.09
N PRO A 78 1.03 1.78 -24.11
CA PRO A 78 0.35 1.07 -25.19
C PRO A 78 -0.59 -0.02 -24.66
N THR A 79 -1.80 -0.16 -25.22
CA THR A 79 -2.74 -1.23 -24.85
C THR A 79 -2.25 -2.64 -25.18
N GLU A 80 -1.26 -2.77 -26.08
CA GLU A 80 -0.54 -4.02 -26.39
C GLU A 80 0.80 -4.17 -25.63
N SER A 81 1.06 -3.30 -24.65
CA SER A 81 2.28 -3.35 -23.85
C SER A 81 2.46 -4.69 -23.16
N LYS A 82 3.66 -5.26 -23.29
CA LYS A 82 4.05 -6.45 -22.55
C LYS A 82 4.38 -6.04 -21.13
N LYS A 83 4.50 -7.05 -20.25
CA LYS A 83 4.98 -6.86 -18.88
C LYS A 83 6.22 -5.98 -18.83
N GLN A 84 7.17 -6.23 -19.73
CA GLN A 84 8.41 -5.49 -19.84
C GLN A 84 8.17 -3.99 -20.12
N ASP A 85 7.27 -3.65 -21.05
CA ASP A 85 6.92 -2.25 -21.35
C ASP A 85 6.33 -1.52 -20.13
N TYR A 86 5.52 -2.19 -19.30
CA TYR A 86 5.03 -1.57 -18.06
C TYR A 86 6.18 -1.27 -17.10
N ILE A 87 7.16 -2.18 -17.02
CA ILE A 87 8.33 -2.03 -16.17
C ILE A 87 9.23 -0.90 -16.67
N ASP A 88 9.48 -0.83 -17.98
CA ASP A 88 10.26 0.26 -18.60
C ASP A 88 9.56 1.61 -18.43
N ALA A 89 8.23 1.68 -18.58
CA ALA A 89 7.45 2.88 -18.31
C ALA A 89 7.55 3.34 -16.85
N ILE A 90 7.57 2.40 -15.90
CA ILE A 90 7.77 2.68 -14.47
C ILE A 90 9.19 3.17 -14.17
N LEU A 91 10.19 2.61 -14.85
CA LEU A 91 11.60 2.98 -14.72
C LEU A 91 11.98 4.25 -15.52
N GLY A 92 11.09 4.74 -16.37
CA GLY A 92 11.30 5.92 -17.23
C GLY A 92 12.37 5.69 -18.30
N LYS A 93 12.47 4.48 -18.84
CA LYS A 93 13.43 4.10 -19.88
C LYS A 93 12.86 4.21 -21.29
#